data_AF-A0A1E5T376-F1
#
_entry.id   AF-A0A1E5T376-F1
#
_cell.length_a   1.000
_cell.length_b   1.000
_cell.length_c   1.000
_cell.angle_alpha   90.00
_cell.angle_beta   90.00
_cell.angle_gamma   90.00
#
_symmetry.space_group_name_H-M   'P 1'
#
loop_
_entity.id
_entity.type
_entity.pdbx_description
1 polymer ?
#
loop_
_entity_poly.entity_id
_entity_poly.type
_entity_poly.pdbx_seq_one_letter_code
_entity_poly.pdbx_strand_id
1 'polypeptide(L)' 'MMITEREGYEAMLYMLEYYFELTGSKDLTDILSGGEYIESGKPADPAFWEYWLEAIQKVKNNGELPLKTLK' A
#
# COMPACT_ATOMS: atom_id res chain seq x y z
N MET A 1 14.09 -8.30 10.19
CA MET A 1 14.33 -8.23 8.73
C MET A 1 14.12 -6.78 8.32
N MET A 2 15.03 -6.18 7.55
CA MET A 2 14.78 -4.88 6.93
C MET A 2 14.37 -5.13 5.49
N ILE A 3 13.31 -4.46 5.04
CA ILE A 3 12.81 -4.54 3.67
C ILE A 3 13.04 -3.19 2.98
N THR A 4 13.20 -3.22 1.67
CA THR A 4 13.28 -2.04 0.83
C THR A 4 11.91 -1.36 0.69
N GLU A 5 11.91 -0.12 0.21
CA GLU A 5 10.68 0.64 -0.05
C GLU A 5 9.79 -0.09 -1.06
N ARG A 6 10.41 -0.75 -2.06
CA ARG A 6 9.69 -1.58 -3.03
C ARG A 6 9.09 -2.84 -2.40
N GLU A 7 9.87 -3.59 -1.63
CA GLU A 7 9.36 -4.80 -0.95
C GLU A 7 8.22 -4.45 0.04
N GLY A 8 8.29 -3.28 0.69
CA GLY A 8 7.20 -2.79 1.53
C GLY A 8 5.93 -2.46 0.74
N TYR A 9 6.07 -1.88 -0.45
CA TYR A 9 4.94 -1.60 -1.34
C TYR A 9 4.29 -2.90 -1.83
N GLU A 10 5.11 -3.86 -2.29
CA GLU A 10 4.65 -5.19 -2.71
C GLU A 10 3.95 -5.93 -1.56
N ALA A 11 4.50 -5.87 -0.34
CA ALA A 11 3.87 -6.45 0.85
C ALA A 11 2.51 -5.80 1.18
N MET A 12 2.39 -4.48 1.00
CA MET A 12 1.12 -3.77 1.17
C MET A 12 0.08 -4.24 0.14
N LEU A 13 0.45 -4.36 -1.14
CA LEU A 13 -0.44 -4.84 -2.19
C LEU A 13 -0.92 -6.27 -1.92
N TYR A 14 -0.02 -7.20 -1.58
CA TYR A 14 -0.41 -8.58 -1.24
C TYR A 14 -1.41 -8.66 -0.09
N MET A 15 -1.28 -7.77 0.92
CA MET A 15 -2.24 -7.75 2.04
C MET A 15 -3.62 -7.27 1.59
N LEU A 16 -3.68 -6.24 0.73
CA LEU A 16 -4.94 -5.73 0.19
C LEU A 16 -5.60 -6.72 -0.76
N GLU A 17 -4.83 -7.40 -1.61
CA GLU A 17 -5.31 -8.45 -2.50
C GLU A 17 -5.93 -9.59 -1.69
N TYR A 18 -5.23 -10.09 -0.67
CA TYR A 18 -5.75 -11.11 0.23
C TYR A 18 -7.07 -10.67 0.91
N TYR A 19 -7.15 -9.42 1.39
CA TYR A 19 -8.38 -8.91 1.98
C TYR A 19 -9.53 -8.80 0.96
N PHE A 20 -9.22 -8.38 -0.28
CA PHE A 20 -10.19 -8.32 -1.36
C PHE A 20 -10.72 -9.72 -1.69
N GLU A 21 -9.86 -10.72 -1.82
CA GLU A 21 -10.25 -12.12 -2.07
C GLU A 21 -11.20 -12.66 -0.98
N LEU A 22 -10.95 -12.30 0.28
CA LEU A 22 -11.79 -12.73 1.41
C LEU A 22 -13.17 -12.06 1.45
N THR A 23 -13.27 -10.81 1.00
CA THR A 23 -14.45 -9.98 1.25
C THR A 23 -15.25 -9.62 0.00
N GLY A 24 -14.61 -9.68 -1.17
CA GLY A 24 -15.14 -9.12 -2.42
C GLY A 24 -15.38 -7.61 -2.34
N SER A 25 -14.72 -6.91 -1.43
CA SER A 25 -14.99 -5.49 -1.18
C SER A 25 -14.63 -4.63 -2.39
N LYS A 26 -15.64 -4.02 -3.01
CA LYS A 26 -15.45 -3.09 -4.14
C LYS A 26 -14.70 -1.83 -3.75
N ASP A 27 -14.64 -1.50 -2.45
CA ASP A 27 -13.91 -0.33 -1.97
C ASP A 27 -12.39 -0.45 -2.18
N LEU A 28 -11.88 -1.66 -2.43
CA LEU A 28 -10.46 -1.89 -2.71
C LEU A 28 -10.13 -1.94 -4.20
N THR A 29 -11.13 -2.02 -5.11
CA THR A 29 -10.85 -2.22 -6.53
C THR A 29 -10.14 -1.03 -7.17
N ASP A 30 -10.39 0.19 -6.68
CA ASP A 30 -9.73 1.40 -7.17
C ASP A 30 -8.25 1.44 -6.75
N ILE A 31 -7.95 0.98 -5.53
CA ILE A 31 -6.57 0.92 -5.02
C ILE A 31 -5.79 -0.18 -5.71
N LEU A 32 -6.39 -1.37 -5.90
CA LEU A 32 -5.75 -2.48 -6.58
C LEU A 32 -5.53 -2.17 -8.08
N SER A 33 -6.55 -1.67 -8.78
CA SER A 33 -6.42 -1.38 -10.22
C SER A 33 -5.43 -0.26 -10.55
N GLY A 34 -5.24 0.73 -9.67
CA GLY A 34 -4.24 1.78 -9.82
C GLY A 34 -2.86 1.42 -9.26
N GLY A 35 -2.82 0.64 -8.18
CA GLY A 35 -1.60 0.32 -7.44
C GLY A 35 -0.84 -0.90 -7.95
N GLU A 36 -1.51 -1.84 -8.61
CA GLU A 36 -0.89 -3.04 -9.19
C GLU A 36 0.07 -2.72 -10.33
N TYR A 37 1.06 -3.59 -10.53
CA TYR A 37 2.04 -3.45 -11.60
C TYR A 37 1.45 -3.93 -12.93
N ILE A 38 1.17 -3.00 -13.86
CA ILE A 38 0.74 -3.36 -15.22
C ILE A 38 1.91 -3.69 -16.15
N GLU A 39 3.08 -3.08 -15.93
CA GLU A 39 4.31 -3.35 -16.67
C GLU A 39 5.56 -3.05 -15.82
N SER A 40 6.59 -3.88 -16.01
CA SER A 40 8.01 -3.60 -15.70
C SER A 40 8.27 -2.74 -14.45
N GLY A 41 7.74 -3.13 -13.29
CA GLY A 41 8.10 -2.53 -12.00
C GLY A 41 7.57 -1.11 -11.75
N LYS A 42 6.54 -0.65 -12.49
CA LYS A 42 5.79 0.57 -12.16
C LYS A 42 4.29 0.27 -11.94
N PRO A 43 3.64 0.90 -10.92
CA PRO A 43 2.20 0.79 -10.75
C PRO A 43 1.43 1.24 -12.00
N ALA A 44 0.18 0.78 -12.13
CA ALA A 44 -0.72 1.15 -13.21
C ALA A 44 -0.93 2.65 -13.32
N ASP A 45 -1.10 3.28 -12.17
CA ASP A 45 -1.02 4.71 -11.98
C ASP A 45 0.28 5.06 -11.26
N PRO A 46 1.24 5.71 -11.94
CA PRO A 46 2.51 6.12 -11.34
C PRO A 46 2.38 6.95 -10.05
N ALA A 47 1.25 7.63 -9.83
CA ALA A 47 1.02 8.42 -8.62
C ALA A 47 1.02 7.56 -7.33
N PHE A 48 0.64 6.27 -7.43
CA PHE A 48 0.62 5.38 -6.27
C PHE A 48 2.00 5.15 -5.66
N TRP A 49 3.05 5.17 -6.48
CA TRP A 49 4.42 5.09 -5.98
C TRP A 49 4.79 6.31 -5.14
N GLU A 50 4.39 7.51 -5.58
CA GLU A 50 4.64 8.74 -4.82
C GLU A 50 3.84 8.76 -3.51
N TYR A 51 2.57 8.30 -3.52
CA TYR A 51 1.78 8.15 -2.29
C TYR A 51 2.43 7.21 -1.28
N TRP A 52 3.05 6.13 -1.76
CA TRP A 52 3.78 5.20 -0.92
C TRP A 52 5.04 5.82 -0.32
N LEU A 53 5.86 6.50 -1.13
CA LEU A 53 7.06 7.20 -0.64
C LEU A 53 6.71 8.28 0.39
N GLU A 54 5.63 9.04 0.16
CA GLU A 54 5.11 10.00 1.13
C GLU A 54 4.69 9.33 2.45
N ALA A 55 4.03 8.17 2.38
CA ALA A 55 3.63 7.42 3.57
C ALA A 55 4.85 6.93 4.37
N ILE A 56 5.88 6.41 3.69
CA ILE A 56 7.16 6.04 4.33
C ILE A 56 7.79 7.26 4.99
N GLN A 57 7.83 8.41 4.32
CA GLN A 57 8.41 9.62 4.88
C GLN A 57 7.63 10.10 6.12
N LYS A 58 6.30 9.98 6.12
CA LYS A 58 5.46 10.28 7.28
C LYS A 58 5.81 9.38 8.46
N VAL A 59 6.00 8.09 8.26
CA VAL A 59 6.42 7.16 9.33
C VAL A 59 7.82 7.51 9.86
N LYS A 60 8.78 7.80 8.96
CA LYS A 60 10.14 8.21 9.34
C LYS A 60 10.16 9.51 10.16
N ASN A 61 9.29 10.47 9.84
CA ASN A 61 9.24 11.77 10.50
C ASN A 61 8.40 11.79 11.78
N ASN A 62 7.25 11.10 11.78
CA ASN A 62 6.25 11.19 12.84
C ASN A 62 6.26 9.98 13.78
N GLY A 63 7.01 8.93 13.44
CA GLY A 63 7.00 7.66 14.17
C GLY A 63 5.84 6.75 13.76
N GLU A 64 5.55 5.76 14.60
CA GLU A 64 4.53 4.75 14.37
C GLU A 64 3.12 5.36 14.25
N LEU A 65 2.23 4.68 13.52
CA LEU A 65 0.83 5.09 13.45
C LEU A 65 0.22 5.15 14.86
N PRO A 66 -0.51 6.23 15.20
CA PRO A 66 -1.11 6.34 16.52
C PRO A 66 -2.14 5.21 16.72
N LEU A 67 -2.09 4.58 17.89
CA LEU A 67 -3.07 3.57 18.28
C LEU A 67 -4.46 4.20 18.31
N LYS A 68 -5.40 3.68 17.53
CA LYS A 68 -6.81 4.07 17.64
C LYS A 68 -7.36 3.59 18.97
N THR A 69 -7.81 4.51 19.82
CA THR A 69 -8.60 4.16 21.00
C THR A 69 -10.00 3.77 20.53
N LEU A 70 -10.35 2.49 20.65
CA LEU A 70 -11.72 2.03 20.40
C LEU A 70 -12.60 2.54 21.55
N LYS A 71 -13.60 3.36 21.24
CA LYS A 71 -14.66 3.77 22.18
C LYS A 71 -15.80 2.76 22.13
#